data_AF-A0A4Q0XTM0-F1
#
_entry.id   AF-A0A4Q0XTM0-F1
#
_cell.length_a   1.000
_cell.length_b   1.000
_cell.length_c   1.000
_cell.angle_alpha   90.00
_cell.angle_beta   90.00
_cell.angle_gamma   90.00
#
_symmetry.space_group_name_H-M   'P 1'
#
loop_
_entity.id
_entity.type
_entity.pdbx_description
1 polymer ?
#
loop_
_entity_poly.entity_id
_entity_poly.type
_entity_poly.pdbx_seq_one_letter_code
_entity_poly.pdbx_strand_id
1 'polypeptide(L)'
;MNFFENWVELDLNPIITFSNTGKLLYSNAEAQFLLNRIDAKELYDIAIKYAPATYGFNTTYINLPIKNYVFYAITVGYENEDELHIKLYKSTMVKKENKISTKNGEIANIFTIVDLNISTQKTKKEINFIKNYDPSIPEFKMMVPELLKVIGKIYESFDECTIITTSIKLKIGEYIRIDNEKYSLISIEIISDGELNFQESLDNASNSSYILTIEDKKATIDLPLILN
;
A
#
# COMPACT_ATOMS: atom_id res chain seq x y z
N MET A 1 -1.02 -19.66 -29.15
CA MET A 1 -1.58 -18.36 -28.74
C MET A 1 -1.53 -17.39 -29.90
N ASN A 2 -2.59 -16.62 -30.08
CA ASN A 2 -2.62 -15.54 -31.07
C ASN A 2 -1.86 -14.30 -30.56
N PHE A 3 -1.60 -13.31 -31.43
CA PHE A 3 -0.84 -12.10 -31.07
C PHE A 3 -1.41 -11.37 -29.85
N PHE A 4 -2.74 -11.29 -29.73
CA PHE A 4 -3.40 -10.57 -28.64
C PHE A 4 -3.26 -11.31 -27.31
N GLU A 5 -3.40 -12.63 -27.27
CA GLU A 5 -3.15 -13.43 -26.07
C GLU A 5 -1.70 -13.26 -25.58
N ASN A 6 -0.72 -13.33 -26.49
CA ASN A 6 0.68 -13.09 -26.13
C ASN A 6 0.91 -11.66 -25.60
N TRP A 7 0.15 -10.68 -26.10
CA TRP A 7 0.25 -9.30 -25.63
C TRP A 7 -0.39 -9.13 -24.24
N VAL A 8 -1.54 -9.76 -24.00
CA VAL A 8 -2.24 -9.78 -22.69
C VAL A 8 -1.40 -10.45 -21.61
N GLU A 9 -0.63 -11.50 -21.95
CA GLU A 9 0.31 -12.14 -21.02
C GLU A 9 1.39 -11.18 -20.48
N LEU A 10 1.73 -10.14 -21.23
CA LEU A 10 2.72 -9.15 -20.85
C LEU A 10 2.13 -7.97 -20.04
N ASP A 11 0.81 -7.91 -19.86
CA ASP A 11 0.16 -6.83 -19.10
C ASP A 11 0.51 -6.94 -17.61
N LEU A 12 0.91 -5.81 -17.02
CA LEU A 12 1.27 -5.70 -15.61
C LEU A 12 0.07 -5.67 -14.66
N ASN A 13 -1.14 -5.69 -15.21
CA ASN A 13 -2.40 -5.75 -14.49
C ASN A 13 -2.97 -7.18 -14.53
N PRO A 14 -3.56 -7.68 -13.44
CA PRO A 14 -4.31 -8.93 -13.45
C PRO A 14 -5.45 -8.89 -14.48
N ILE A 15 -5.45 -9.85 -15.39
CA ILE A 15 -6.52 -10.08 -16.36
C ILE A 15 -7.00 -11.52 -16.18
N ILE A 16 -8.30 -11.69 -15.93
CA ILE A 16 -8.92 -12.97 -15.62
C ILE A 16 -10.20 -13.15 -16.45
N THR A 17 -10.47 -14.37 -16.89
CA THR A 17 -11.78 -14.78 -17.38
C THR A 17 -12.33 -15.90 -16.50
N PHE A 18 -13.57 -15.74 -16.04
CA PHE A 18 -14.34 -16.77 -15.37
C PHE A 18 -15.47 -17.29 -16.26
N SER A 19 -15.92 -18.51 -16.00
CA SER A 19 -17.22 -18.97 -16.47
C SER A 19 -18.35 -18.33 -15.67
N ASN A 20 -19.58 -18.46 -16.17
CA ASN A 20 -20.80 -18.11 -15.44
C ASN A 20 -21.06 -18.90 -14.15
N THR A 21 -20.28 -19.96 -13.88
CA THR A 21 -20.28 -20.71 -12.63
C THR A 21 -19.10 -20.35 -11.71
N GLY A 22 -18.31 -19.32 -12.06
CA GLY A 22 -17.13 -18.90 -11.31
C GLY A 22 -15.89 -19.78 -11.49
N LYS A 23 -15.86 -20.66 -12.51
CA LYS A 23 -14.67 -21.44 -12.83
C LYS A 23 -13.65 -20.57 -13.55
N LEU A 24 -12.37 -20.63 -13.15
CA LEU A 24 -11.30 -19.94 -13.86
C LEU A 24 -11.10 -20.55 -15.27
N LEU A 25 -11.27 -19.72 -16.31
CA LEU A 25 -11.07 -20.10 -17.71
C LEU A 25 -9.73 -19.59 -18.25
N TYR A 26 -9.33 -18.38 -17.85
CA TYR A 26 -8.08 -17.75 -18.25
C TYR A 26 -7.53 -16.84 -17.15
N SER A 27 -6.20 -16.74 -17.08
CA SER A 27 -5.49 -15.76 -16.27
C SER A 27 -4.15 -15.46 -16.91
N ASN A 28 -3.81 -14.19 -17.07
CA ASN A 28 -2.45 -13.81 -17.45
C ASN A 28 -1.45 -14.07 -16.31
N ALA A 29 -0.15 -14.00 -16.62
CA ALA A 29 0.92 -14.19 -15.63
C ALA A 29 0.74 -13.34 -14.36
N GLU A 30 0.32 -12.07 -14.48
CA GLU A 30 0.10 -11.22 -13.32
C GLU A 30 -1.06 -11.71 -12.43
N ALA A 31 -2.17 -12.12 -13.03
CA ALA A 31 -3.31 -12.64 -12.29
C ALA A 31 -3.00 -13.92 -11.52
N GLN A 32 -2.08 -14.76 -12.00
CA GLN A 32 -1.65 -15.96 -11.26
C GLN A 32 -1.01 -15.60 -9.91
N PHE A 33 -0.23 -14.50 -9.84
CA PHE A 33 0.31 -14.03 -8.56
C PHE A 33 -0.78 -13.57 -7.59
N LEU A 34 -1.81 -12.90 -8.10
CA LEU A 34 -2.96 -12.48 -7.29
C LEU A 34 -3.74 -13.70 -6.79
N LEU A 35 -4.06 -14.65 -7.66
CA LEU A 35 -4.84 -15.86 -7.34
C LEU A 35 -4.12 -16.81 -6.35
N ASN A 36 -2.81 -16.67 -6.18
CA ASN A 36 -2.08 -17.35 -5.11
C ASN A 36 -2.32 -16.75 -3.71
N ARG A 37 -2.99 -15.60 -3.62
CA ARG A 37 -3.22 -14.84 -2.38
C ARG A 37 -4.69 -14.63 -2.03
N ILE A 38 -5.58 -14.66 -3.02
CA ILE A 38 -7.04 -14.53 -2.84
C ILE A 38 -7.74 -15.70 -3.49
N ASP A 39 -8.83 -16.16 -2.88
CA ASP A 39 -9.67 -17.20 -3.45
C ASP A 39 -10.33 -16.73 -4.74
N ALA A 40 -10.29 -17.58 -5.79
CA ALA A 40 -10.91 -17.30 -7.08
C ALA A 40 -12.40 -16.95 -6.95
N LYS A 41 -13.10 -17.57 -5.98
CA LYS A 41 -14.51 -17.30 -5.69
C LYS A 41 -14.72 -15.87 -5.19
N GLU A 42 -13.87 -15.39 -4.29
CA GLU A 42 -13.96 -14.01 -3.76
C GLU A 42 -13.77 -13.00 -4.89
N LEU A 43 -12.82 -13.28 -5.79
CA LEU A 43 -12.58 -12.43 -6.96
C LEU A 43 -13.73 -12.45 -7.98
N TYR A 44 -14.38 -13.61 -8.15
CA TYR A 44 -15.58 -13.75 -8.97
C TYR A 44 -16.77 -12.98 -8.39
N ASP A 45 -16.98 -13.05 -7.07
CA ASP A 45 -18.05 -12.32 -6.39
C ASP A 45 -17.86 -10.79 -6.55
N ILE A 46 -16.62 -10.30 -6.51
CA ILE A 46 -16.27 -8.90 -6.83
C ILE A 46 -16.62 -8.57 -8.29
N ALA A 47 -16.34 -9.46 -9.23
CA ALA A 47 -16.62 -9.26 -10.64
C ALA A 47 -18.11 -9.06 -10.90
N ILE A 48 -18.95 -9.94 -10.37
CA ILE A 48 -20.41 -9.88 -10.50
C ILE A 48 -20.95 -8.54 -9.99
N LYS A 49 -20.41 -8.03 -8.88
CA LYS A 49 -20.80 -6.74 -8.30
C LYS A 49 -20.56 -5.55 -9.24
N TYR A 50 -19.51 -5.59 -10.07
CA TYR A 50 -19.13 -4.49 -10.97
C TYR A 50 -19.45 -4.76 -12.45
N ALA A 51 -20.05 -5.90 -12.75
CA ALA A 51 -20.49 -6.25 -14.09
C ALA A 51 -21.55 -5.26 -14.61
N PRO A 52 -21.52 -4.90 -15.90
CA PRO A 52 -22.56 -4.07 -16.49
C PRO A 52 -23.92 -4.79 -16.47
N ALA A 53 -25.02 -4.02 -16.44
CA ALA A 53 -26.37 -4.58 -16.50
C ALA A 53 -26.75 -5.17 -17.88
N THR A 54 -25.99 -4.81 -18.92
CA THR A 54 -26.16 -5.29 -20.30
C THR A 54 -24.81 -5.70 -20.86
N TYR A 55 -24.82 -6.48 -21.96
CA TYR A 55 -23.60 -6.86 -22.67
C TYR A 55 -22.69 -5.68 -22.97
N GLY A 56 -21.38 -5.91 -22.85
CA GLY A 56 -20.33 -4.93 -23.03
C GLY A 56 -19.38 -4.88 -21.83
N PHE A 57 -18.69 -3.76 -21.68
CA PHE A 57 -17.68 -3.54 -20.66
C PHE A 57 -18.02 -2.32 -19.81
N ASN A 58 -17.82 -2.43 -18.51
CA ASN A 58 -17.94 -1.33 -17.57
C ASN A 58 -16.66 -1.17 -16.76
N THR A 59 -16.10 0.03 -16.77
CA THR A 59 -14.94 0.41 -15.95
C THR A 59 -15.41 1.24 -14.78
N THR A 60 -15.22 0.74 -13.56
CA THR A 60 -15.55 1.46 -12.33
C THR A 60 -14.27 1.87 -11.63
N TYR A 61 -14.11 3.17 -11.36
CA TYR A 61 -13.01 3.70 -10.55
C TYR A 61 -13.35 3.57 -9.07
N ILE A 62 -12.56 2.77 -8.35
CA ILE A 62 -12.79 2.43 -6.94
C ILE A 62 -11.44 2.24 -6.25
N ASN A 63 -11.37 2.52 -4.95
CA ASN A 63 -10.25 2.06 -4.13
C ASN A 63 -10.54 0.62 -3.69
N LEU A 64 -9.94 -0.36 -4.36
CA LEU A 64 -10.17 -1.78 -4.12
C LEU A 64 -8.91 -2.42 -3.52
N PRO A 65 -8.77 -2.42 -2.18
CA PRO A 65 -7.72 -3.17 -1.51
C PRO A 65 -8.05 -4.68 -1.55
N ILE A 66 -7.11 -5.48 -2.06
CA ILE A 66 -7.16 -6.94 -2.04
C ILE A 66 -5.82 -7.45 -1.52
N LYS A 67 -5.83 -7.93 -0.27
CA LYS A 67 -4.60 -8.31 0.44
C LYS A 67 -3.60 -7.15 0.39
N ASN A 68 -2.41 -7.37 -0.17
CA ASN A 68 -1.35 -6.36 -0.33
C ASN A 68 -1.36 -5.66 -1.69
N TYR A 69 -2.39 -5.87 -2.51
CA TYR A 69 -2.62 -5.09 -3.72
C TYR A 69 -3.69 -4.02 -3.46
N VAL A 70 -3.52 -2.87 -4.08
CA VAL A 70 -4.59 -1.87 -4.20
C VAL A 70 -4.86 -1.72 -5.69
N PHE A 71 -6.13 -1.71 -6.07
CA PHE A 71 -6.58 -1.46 -7.44
C PHE A 71 -7.38 -0.15 -7.49
N TYR A 72 -7.15 0.71 -8.49
CA TYR A 72 -7.78 2.04 -8.59
C TYR A 72 -8.99 2.02 -9.53
N ALA A 73 -9.10 0.96 -10.32
CA ALA A 73 -10.22 0.69 -11.17
C ALA A 73 -10.37 -0.81 -11.38
N ILE A 74 -11.57 -1.20 -11.75
CA ILE A 74 -11.90 -2.54 -12.25
C ILE A 74 -12.68 -2.37 -13.54
N THR A 75 -12.30 -3.10 -14.59
CA THR A 75 -13.15 -3.30 -15.76
C THR A 75 -13.72 -4.70 -15.67
N VAL A 76 -15.05 -4.80 -15.78
CA VAL A 76 -15.75 -6.07 -15.94
C VAL A 76 -16.53 -6.02 -17.23
N GLY A 77 -16.52 -7.11 -17.99
CA GLY A 77 -17.35 -7.20 -19.19
C GLY A 77 -17.66 -8.63 -19.59
N TYR A 78 -18.72 -8.75 -20.36
CA TYR A 78 -19.19 -10.01 -20.92
C TYR A 78 -19.95 -9.72 -22.21
N GLU A 79 -19.76 -10.60 -23.20
CA GLU A 79 -20.45 -10.52 -24.49
C GLU A 79 -21.52 -11.62 -24.65
N ASN A 80 -21.55 -12.56 -23.70
CA ASN A 80 -22.48 -13.70 -23.63
C ASN A 80 -22.70 -14.08 -22.16
N GLU A 81 -23.57 -15.08 -21.93
CA GLU A 81 -23.88 -15.58 -20.57
C GLU A 81 -22.90 -16.65 -20.07
N ASP A 82 -21.84 -16.97 -20.82
CA ASP A 82 -20.92 -18.05 -20.51
C ASP A 82 -19.62 -17.55 -19.86
N GLU A 83 -19.16 -16.35 -20.24
CA GLU A 83 -17.86 -15.80 -19.86
C GLU A 83 -17.98 -14.42 -19.20
N LEU A 84 -17.20 -14.22 -18.15
CA LEU A 84 -17.07 -12.95 -17.45
C LEU A 84 -15.58 -12.56 -17.40
N HIS A 85 -15.24 -11.44 -18.04
CA HIS A 85 -13.88 -10.94 -18.13
C HIS A 85 -13.64 -9.83 -17.12
N ILE A 86 -12.46 -9.84 -16.49
CA ILE A 86 -12.06 -8.87 -15.49
C ILE A 86 -10.67 -8.37 -15.81
N LYS A 87 -10.49 -7.05 -15.72
CA LYS A 87 -9.18 -6.41 -15.62
C LYS A 87 -9.14 -5.58 -14.35
N LEU A 88 -8.20 -5.90 -13.46
CA LEU A 88 -7.95 -5.13 -12.26
C LEU A 88 -6.82 -4.15 -12.51
N TYR A 89 -7.12 -2.85 -12.49
CA TYR A 89 -6.10 -1.83 -12.72
C TYR A 89 -5.36 -1.64 -11.43
N LYS A 90 -4.14 -2.19 -11.37
CA LYS A 90 -3.29 -1.97 -10.21
C LYS A 90 -3.27 -0.49 -9.97
N SER A 91 -3.64 -0.10 -8.76
CA SER A 91 -3.18 1.15 -8.23
C SER A 91 -1.67 1.02 -8.38
N THR A 92 -1.16 1.73 -9.38
CA THR A 92 -0.24 2.77 -9.01
C THR A 92 -1.02 3.57 -7.95
N MET A 93 -1.06 3.10 -6.69
CA MET A 93 -0.76 3.97 -5.57
C MET A 93 0.53 4.49 -6.10
N VAL A 94 0.41 5.69 -6.68
CA VAL A 94 1.14 6.00 -7.91
C VAL A 94 2.58 5.54 -7.58
N LYS A 95 3.41 5.19 -8.56
CA LYS A 95 4.66 5.93 -8.47
C LYS A 95 4.26 7.38 -8.64
N LYS A 96 3.65 7.90 -7.55
CA LYS A 96 3.71 9.17 -7.01
C LYS A 96 4.95 9.71 -7.63
N GLU A 97 4.89 10.37 -8.76
CA GLU A 97 5.67 11.57 -8.73
C GLU A 97 4.88 12.50 -7.79
N ASN A 98 4.49 12.08 -6.56
CA ASN A 98 5.29 12.32 -5.35
C ASN A 98 6.69 12.61 -5.89
N LYS A 99 6.84 13.84 -6.40
CA LYS A 99 7.96 14.63 -6.04
C LYS A 99 7.93 14.61 -4.52
N ILE A 100 8.40 13.49 -3.94
CA ILE A 100 8.77 13.39 -2.55
C ILE A 100 9.67 14.60 -2.45
N SER A 101 9.17 15.63 -1.77
CA SER A 101 9.91 16.86 -1.70
C SER A 101 11.07 16.59 -0.76
N THR A 102 12.20 16.19 -1.33
CA THR A 102 13.48 16.10 -0.63
C THR A 102 14.08 17.48 -0.38
N LYS A 103 13.45 18.53 -0.94
CA LYS A 103 13.83 19.92 -0.71
C LYS A 103 13.62 20.27 0.76
N ASN A 104 14.71 20.70 1.41
CA ASN A 104 14.80 21.12 2.81
C ASN A 104 14.81 20.00 3.86
N GLY A 105 15.03 18.74 3.47
CA GLY A 105 15.29 17.66 4.43
C GLY A 105 16.67 17.79 5.09
N GLU A 106 16.78 17.34 6.33
CA GLU A 106 18.02 17.32 7.11
C GLU A 106 18.46 15.88 7.39
N ILE A 107 19.77 15.65 7.54
CA ILE A 107 20.30 14.35 7.95
C ILE A 107 19.99 14.17 9.43
N ALA A 108 19.25 13.11 9.74
CA ALA A 108 18.84 12.82 11.10
C ALA A 108 18.82 11.31 11.37
N ASN A 109 18.82 10.97 12.66
CA ASN A 109 18.66 9.61 13.14
C ASN A 109 17.17 9.29 13.32
N ILE A 110 16.66 8.35 12.53
CA ILE A 110 15.24 7.96 12.58
C ILE A 110 14.83 7.39 13.95
N PHE A 111 15.73 6.70 14.65
CA PHE A 111 15.46 6.13 15.97
C PHE A 111 15.13 7.22 16.98
N THR A 112 15.84 8.36 16.94
CA THR A 112 15.59 9.49 17.82
C THR A 112 14.20 10.08 17.61
N ILE A 113 13.75 10.20 16.37
CA ILE A 113 12.44 10.78 16.02
C ILE A 113 11.29 9.89 16.53
N VAL A 114 11.42 8.58 16.34
CA VAL A 114 10.43 7.61 16.85
C VAL A 114 10.44 7.60 18.38
N ASP A 115 11.62 7.62 19.00
CA ASP A 115 11.77 7.58 20.46
C ASP A 115 11.21 8.84 21.15
N LEU A 116 11.34 10.01 20.53
CA LEU A 116 10.71 11.25 21.01
C LEU A 116 9.18 11.14 21.00
N ASN A 117 8.61 10.55 19.94
CA ASN A 117 7.16 10.31 19.87
C ASN A 117 6.70 9.29 20.92
N ILE A 118 7.39 8.16 21.05
CA ILE A 118 7.09 7.16 22.09
C ILE A 118 7.13 7.81 23.48
N SER A 119 8.19 8.59 23.76
CA SER A 119 8.35 9.26 25.05
C SER A 119 7.22 10.25 25.32
N THR A 120 6.80 11.00 24.30
CA THR A 120 5.65 11.91 24.40
C THR A 120 4.36 11.14 24.70
N GLN A 121 4.11 10.02 24.05
CA GLN A 121 2.88 9.24 24.23
C GLN A 121 2.82 8.53 25.59
N LYS A 122 3.95 8.07 26.11
CA LYS A 122 4.06 7.54 27.48
C LYS A 122 3.65 8.54 28.56
N THR A 123 3.68 9.84 28.28
CA THR A 123 3.15 10.86 29.22
C THR A 123 1.62 10.96 29.21
N LYS A 124 0.97 10.45 28.16
CA LYS A 124 -0.48 10.61 27.92
C LYS A 124 -1.27 9.33 28.15
N LYS A 125 -0.69 8.16 27.83
CA LYS A 125 -1.37 6.85 27.85
C LYS A 125 -0.51 5.80 28.56
N GLU A 126 -1.13 4.94 29.35
CA GLU A 126 -0.49 3.74 29.92
C GLU A 126 -0.46 2.62 28.88
N ILE A 127 0.45 2.73 27.92
CA ILE A 127 0.67 1.74 26.86
C ILE A 127 2.07 1.15 27.00
N ASN A 128 2.21 -0.16 26.79
CA ASN A 128 3.51 -0.80 26.68
C ASN A 128 4.07 -0.65 25.26
N PHE A 129 5.19 0.07 25.13
CA PHE A 129 5.85 0.29 23.84
C PHE A 129 7.03 -0.67 23.64
N ILE A 130 6.96 -1.50 22.60
CA ILE A 130 8.01 -2.44 22.20
C ILE A 130 8.76 -1.87 20.99
N LYS A 131 10.10 -1.94 20.97
CA LYS A 131 10.94 -1.37 19.91
C LYS A 131 11.77 -2.47 19.24
N ASN A 132 11.66 -2.60 17.92
CA ASN A 132 12.43 -3.54 17.10
C ASN A 132 13.17 -2.78 16.00
N TYR A 133 14.32 -2.21 16.33
CA TYR A 133 15.09 -1.37 15.42
C TYR A 133 16.24 -2.16 14.81
N ASP A 134 16.40 -2.06 13.49
CA ASP A 134 17.59 -2.54 12.79
C ASP A 134 18.74 -1.51 12.96
N PRO A 135 19.76 -1.80 13.80
CA PRO A 135 20.82 -0.84 14.11
C PRO A 135 21.76 -0.57 12.92
N SER A 136 21.63 -1.29 11.82
CA SER A 136 22.45 -1.08 10.62
C SER A 136 22.00 0.12 9.78
N ILE A 137 20.82 0.67 10.05
CA ILE A 137 20.28 1.82 9.33
C ILE A 137 21.06 3.08 9.74
N PRO A 138 21.73 3.77 8.80
CA PRO A 138 22.49 4.97 9.10
C PRO A 138 21.57 6.18 9.30
N GLU A 139 22.14 7.32 9.68
CA GLU A 139 21.46 8.61 9.54
C GLU A 139 21.26 8.92 8.06
N PHE A 140 20.12 9.52 7.72
CA PHE A 140 19.77 9.84 6.35
C PHE A 140 18.88 11.07 6.29
N LYS A 141 18.73 11.63 5.09
CA LYS A 141 17.98 12.85 4.85
C LYS A 141 16.48 12.60 4.96
N MET A 142 15.80 13.39 5.80
CA MET A 142 14.35 13.29 6.02
C MET A 142 13.73 14.63 6.44
N MET A 143 12.41 14.76 6.29
CA MET A 143 11.66 15.92 6.79
C MET A 143 11.25 15.67 8.25
N VAL A 144 12.16 15.97 9.18
CA VAL A 144 11.97 15.70 10.62
C VAL A 144 10.66 16.27 11.17
N PRO A 145 10.27 17.54 10.89
CA PRO A 145 9.00 18.09 11.42
C PRO A 145 7.76 17.35 10.92
N GLU A 146 7.81 16.90 9.66
CA GLU A 146 6.71 16.15 9.03
C GLU A 146 6.57 14.76 9.66
N LEU A 147 7.71 14.08 9.85
CA LEU A 147 7.78 12.78 10.49
C LEU A 147 7.34 12.80 11.94
N LEU A 148 7.81 13.79 12.73
CA LEU A 148 7.36 13.96 14.11
C LEU A 148 5.83 14.08 14.18
N LYS A 149 5.24 14.89 13.29
CA LYS A 149 3.81 15.13 13.24
C LYS A 149 3.01 13.88 12.86
N VAL A 150 3.40 13.17 11.80
CA VAL A 150 2.64 11.99 11.33
C VAL A 150 2.75 10.83 12.31
N ILE A 151 3.95 10.56 12.84
CA ILE A 151 4.17 9.49 13.83
C ILE A 151 3.36 9.79 15.10
N GLY A 152 3.40 11.03 15.58
CA GLY A 152 2.63 11.45 16.75
C GLY A 152 1.12 11.23 16.56
N LYS A 153 0.58 11.65 15.42
CA LYS A 153 -0.84 11.42 15.08
C LYS A 153 -1.20 9.95 15.01
N ILE A 154 -0.34 9.11 14.42
CA ILE A 154 -0.58 7.66 14.33
C ILE A 154 -0.71 7.07 15.73
N TYR A 155 0.23 7.36 16.64
CA TYR A 155 0.12 6.88 18.03
C TYR A 155 -1.14 7.39 18.75
N GLU A 156 -1.53 8.64 18.49
CA GLU A 156 -2.75 9.20 19.08
C GLU A 156 -4.02 8.50 18.58
N SER A 157 -4.01 8.03 17.33
CA SER A 157 -5.13 7.41 16.64
C SER A 157 -5.32 5.92 16.94
N PHE A 158 -4.45 5.32 17.75
CA PHE A 158 -4.70 3.98 18.28
C PHE A 158 -5.63 4.07 19.49
N ASP A 159 -6.76 3.37 19.37
CA ASP A 159 -7.79 3.26 20.39
C ASP A 159 -7.75 1.87 21.03
N GLU A 160 -8.15 1.80 22.31
CA GLU A 160 -8.30 0.55 23.07
C GLU A 160 -7.10 -0.41 23.01
N CYS A 161 -5.87 0.14 23.00
CA CYS A 161 -4.65 -0.64 22.91
C CYS A 161 -3.89 -0.71 24.22
N THR A 162 -3.23 -1.85 24.47
CA THR A 162 -2.35 -2.06 25.62
C THR A 162 -0.89 -2.18 25.21
N ILE A 163 -0.64 -2.59 23.96
CA ILE A 163 0.70 -2.80 23.41
C ILE A 163 0.81 -2.16 22.04
N ILE A 164 1.85 -1.34 21.86
CA ILE A 164 2.26 -0.87 20.53
C ILE A 164 3.69 -1.30 20.27
N THR A 165 3.88 -2.07 19.19
CA THR A 165 5.19 -2.48 18.70
C THR A 165 5.59 -1.59 17.54
N THR A 166 6.77 -0.97 17.64
CA THR A 166 7.35 -0.15 16.57
C THR A 166 8.61 -0.80 16.03
N SER A 167 8.60 -1.09 14.74
CA SER A 167 9.73 -1.70 14.04
C SER A 167 10.31 -0.74 13.02
N ILE A 168 11.63 -0.66 12.92
CA ILE A 168 12.32 0.11 11.88
C ILE A 168 13.24 -0.82 11.12
N LYS A 169 13.03 -0.96 9.81
CA LYS A 169 13.73 -1.94 8.97
C LYS A 169 14.03 -1.40 7.57
N LEU A 170 15.12 -1.88 6.97
CA LEU A 170 15.41 -1.70 5.55
C LEU A 170 14.57 -2.70 4.73
N LYS A 171 13.82 -2.22 3.74
CA LYS A 171 13.06 -3.08 2.81
C LYS A 171 13.96 -3.55 1.68
N ILE A 172 14.51 -4.75 1.83
CA ILE A 172 15.40 -5.36 0.83
C ILE A 172 14.62 -5.62 -0.48
N GLY A 173 15.14 -5.10 -1.59
CA GLY A 173 14.55 -5.32 -2.92
C GLY A 173 13.45 -4.33 -3.31
N GLU A 174 12.95 -3.53 -2.37
CA GLU A 174 12.01 -2.44 -2.66
C GLU A 174 12.77 -1.11 -2.85
N TYR A 175 12.37 -0.34 -3.85
CA TYR A 175 12.98 0.96 -4.15
C TYR A 175 11.98 1.95 -4.72
N ILE A 176 12.22 3.23 -4.47
CA ILE A 176 11.54 4.34 -5.14
C ILE A 176 12.50 5.03 -6.10
N ARG A 177 11.95 5.67 -7.15
CA ARG A 177 12.73 6.55 -8.02
C ARG A 177 12.37 8.01 -7.74
N ILE A 178 13.36 8.85 -7.46
CA ILE A 178 13.22 10.30 -7.29
C ILE A 178 14.26 10.93 -8.22
N ASP A 179 13.84 11.86 -9.07
CA ASP A 179 14.72 12.52 -10.08
C ASP A 179 15.57 11.52 -10.89
N ASN A 180 14.96 10.38 -11.25
CA ASN A 180 15.56 9.26 -11.99
C ASN A 180 16.64 8.44 -11.24
N GLU A 181 16.94 8.79 -9.99
CA GLU A 181 17.80 7.98 -9.10
C GLU A 181 16.96 6.98 -8.29
N LYS A 182 17.52 5.78 -8.04
CA LYS A 182 16.86 4.73 -7.23
C LYS A 182 17.32 4.83 -5.77
N TYR A 183 16.36 4.86 -4.86
CA TYR A 183 16.60 4.84 -3.42
C TYR A 183 15.91 3.63 -2.79
N SER A 184 16.65 2.89 -1.95
CA SER A 184 16.07 1.85 -1.09
C SER A 184 15.09 2.46 -0.10
N LEU A 185 14.15 1.66 0.40
CA LEU A 185 13.16 2.12 1.37
C LEU A 185 13.50 1.70 2.80
N ILE A 186 13.40 2.65 3.72
CA ILE A 186 13.31 2.40 5.17
C ILE A 186 11.84 2.41 5.55
N SER A 187 11.43 1.46 6.39
CA SER A 187 10.05 1.33 6.83
C SER A 187 9.96 1.49 8.35
N ILE A 188 9.04 2.33 8.80
CA ILE A 188 8.60 2.42 10.19
C ILE A 188 7.23 1.73 10.25
N GLU A 189 7.16 0.60 10.92
CA GLU A 189 5.92 -0.13 11.15
C GLU A 189 5.47 0.05 12.59
N ILE A 190 4.29 0.62 12.79
CA ILE A 190 3.67 0.82 14.10
C ILE A 190 2.45 -0.10 14.15
N ILE A 191 2.52 -1.14 14.99
CA ILE A 191 1.53 -2.21 15.08
C ILE A 191 0.97 -2.23 16.50
N SER A 192 -0.35 -2.36 16.62
CA SER A 192 -1.05 -2.37 17.90
C SER A 192 -1.90 -3.63 18.08
N ASP A 193 -2.25 -3.94 19.33
CA ASP A 193 -3.30 -4.91 19.66
C ASP A 193 -4.72 -4.31 19.51
N GLY A 194 -4.85 -2.98 19.62
CA GLY A 194 -6.08 -2.22 19.38
C GLY A 194 -6.28 -1.78 17.92
N GLU A 195 -7.33 -1.01 17.68
CA GLU A 195 -7.71 -0.52 16.35
C GLU A 195 -7.06 0.84 16.03
N LEU A 196 -6.73 1.04 14.76
CA LEU A 196 -6.18 2.28 14.23
C LEU A 196 -7.28 3.08 13.52
N ASN A 197 -7.78 4.12 14.18
CA ASN A 197 -8.76 5.04 13.60
C ASN A 197 -8.07 6.29 13.03
N PHE A 198 -7.25 6.08 12.00
CA PHE A 198 -6.48 7.16 11.38
C PHE A 198 -7.19 7.72 10.15
N GLN A 199 -7.71 8.95 10.26
CA GLN A 199 -8.23 9.70 9.11
C GLN A 199 -7.19 10.72 8.64
N GLU A 200 -6.50 10.43 7.54
CA GLU A 200 -5.70 11.43 6.84
C GLU A 200 -6.56 12.22 5.86
N SER A 201 -6.46 13.54 5.88
CA SER A 201 -6.99 14.36 4.79
C SER A 201 -6.23 14.06 3.50
N LEU A 202 -6.92 13.64 2.43
CA LEU A 202 -6.37 13.29 1.12
C LEU A 202 -5.38 14.34 0.54
N ASP A 203 -5.54 15.61 0.90
CA ASP A 203 -4.66 16.70 0.45
C ASP A 203 -3.23 16.64 1.02
N ASN A 204 -3.04 16.10 2.24
CA ASN A 204 -1.73 16.04 2.91
C ASN A 204 -0.84 14.90 2.39
N ALA A 205 -1.44 13.79 1.93
CA ALA A 205 -0.72 12.63 1.39
C ALA A 205 -0.13 12.87 -0.02
N SER A 206 -0.47 13.98 -0.68
CA SER A 206 -0.08 14.25 -2.07
C SER A 206 1.33 14.81 -2.23
N ASN A 207 1.84 15.48 -1.19
CA ASN A 207 3.10 16.23 -1.21
C ASN A 207 4.03 15.83 -0.05
N SER A 208 3.76 14.68 0.57
CA SER A 208 4.50 14.22 1.73
C SER A 208 5.90 13.70 1.37
N SER A 209 6.83 13.78 2.32
CA SER A 209 8.17 13.24 2.16
C SER A 209 8.24 11.71 2.33
N TYR A 210 7.11 11.06 2.53
CA TYR A 210 6.96 9.65 2.86
C TYR A 210 5.75 9.04 2.15
N ILE A 211 5.71 7.71 2.10
CA ILE A 211 4.53 6.93 1.72
C ILE A 211 3.89 6.39 3.00
N LEU A 212 2.61 6.65 3.20
CA LEU A 212 1.84 6.14 4.34
C LEU A 212 0.85 5.07 3.88
N THR A 213 0.87 3.94 4.58
CA THR A 213 -0.09 2.85 4.42
C THR A 213 -0.76 2.59 5.76
N ILE A 214 -2.10 2.56 5.77
CA ILE A 214 -2.93 2.36 6.96
C ILE A 214 -3.74 1.08 6.79
N GLU A 215 -3.69 0.23 7.80
CA GLU A 215 -4.46 -1.01 7.97
C GLU A 215 -5.08 -1.00 9.38
N ASP A 216 -6.07 -1.87 9.63
CA ASP A 216 -6.89 -1.87 10.87
C ASP A 216 -6.09 -1.81 12.17
N LYS A 217 -4.89 -2.41 12.21
CA LYS A 217 -4.03 -2.48 13.40
C LYS A 217 -2.59 -2.04 13.16
N LYS A 218 -2.33 -1.45 11.99
CA LYS A 218 -0.97 -1.18 11.53
C LYS A 218 -0.91 0.09 10.70
N ALA A 219 0.05 0.95 11.03
CA ALA A 219 0.51 2.00 10.15
C ALA A 219 1.92 1.65 9.65
N THR A 220 2.19 1.92 8.37
CA THR A 220 3.51 1.79 7.76
C THR A 220 3.91 3.10 7.12
N ILE A 221 5.05 3.66 7.51
CA ILE A 221 5.65 4.85 6.90
C ILE A 221 6.91 4.41 6.16
N ASP A 222 6.89 4.49 4.83
CA ASP A 222 8.05 4.21 4.00
C ASP A 222 8.75 5.50 3.56
N LEU A 223 10.08 5.52 3.73
CA LEU A 223 10.96 6.65 3.48
C LEU A 223 12.07 6.25 2.51
N PRO A 224 12.47 7.11 1.56
CA PRO A 224 13.66 6.87 0.76
C PRO A 224 14.94 7.02 1.62
N LEU A 225 15.85 6.06 1.52
CA LEU A 225 17.18 6.15 2.13
C LEU A 225 18.08 7.05 1.28
N ILE A 226 18.14 8.33 1.64
CA ILE A 226 18.96 9.34 0.95
C ILE A 226 20.14 9.71 1.85
N LEU A 227 21.36 9.34 1.46
CA LEU A 227 22.56 9.57 2.28
C LEU A 227 23.24 10.93 2.06
N ASN A 228 22.80 11.69 1.03
CA ASN A 228 23.42 12.94 0.57
C ASN A 228 22.44 14.12 0.49
#